data_AF-A0A1G7BBK9-F1
#
_entry.id   AF-A0A1G7BBK9-F1
#
_cell.length_a   1.000
_cell.length_b   1.000
_cell.length_c   1.000
_cell.angle_alpha   90.00
_cell.angle_beta   90.00
_cell.angle_gamma   90.00
#
_symmetry.space_group_name_H-M   'P 1'
#
loop_
_entity.id
_entity.type
_entity.pdbx_description
1 polymer ?
#
loop_
_entity_poly.entity_id
_entity_poly.type
_entity_poly.pdbx_seq_one_letter_code
_entity_poly.pdbx_strand_id
1 'polypeptide(L)'
;MNQVEVIELAGRVSSEMSVGSLVFYGILFPVGLVIACNIAQMADRVFLFLVDVVPGPVERASPRSIRFAAGVIAFLSLIGLVVEMSMGLT
;
A
#
# COMPACT_ATOMS: atom_id res chain seq x y z
N MET A 1 7.88 13.23 -27.72
CA MET A 1 8.57 13.22 -26.41
C MET A 1 9.54 12.07 -26.42
N ASN A 2 10.83 12.37 -26.24
CA ASN A 2 11.90 11.38 -26.26
C ASN A 2 11.96 10.68 -24.89
N GLN A 3 12.26 9.38 -24.82
CA GLN A 3 12.22 8.64 -23.53
C GLN A 3 13.17 9.24 -22.49
N VAL A 4 14.27 9.83 -22.94
CA VAL A 4 15.27 10.51 -22.10
C VAL A 4 14.68 11.71 -21.35
N GLU A 5 13.86 12.54 -22.01
CA GLU A 5 13.20 13.68 -21.37
C GLU A 5 12.17 13.22 -20.32
N VAL A 6 11.46 12.12 -20.57
CA VAL A 6 10.49 11.57 -19.60
C VAL A 6 11.20 11.06 -18.35
N ILE A 7 12.37 10.43 -18.51
CA ILE A 7 13.19 9.93 -17.41
C ILE A 7 13.80 11.09 -16.61
N GLU A 8 14.33 12.11 -17.27
CA GLU A 8 14.87 13.30 -16.59
C GLU A 8 13.79 14.10 -15.87
N LEU A 9 12.61 14.26 -16.48
CA LEU A 9 11.50 14.99 -15.88
C LEU A 9 10.89 14.21 -14.69
N ALA A 10 10.77 12.89 -14.81
CA ALA A 10 10.39 12.01 -13.69
C ALA A 10 11.43 12.07 -12.56
N GLY A 11 12.73 12.08 -12.90
CA GLY A 11 13.82 12.25 -11.94
C GLY A 11 13.82 13.63 -11.25
N ARG A 12 13.43 14.70 -11.97
CA ARG A 12 13.34 16.06 -11.41
C ARG A 12 12.15 16.28 -10.48
N VAL A 13 10.98 15.70 -10.77
CA VAL A 13 9.82 15.73 -9.87
C VAL A 13 10.06 14.89 -8.61
N SER A 14 10.99 13.94 -8.69
CA SER A 14 11.34 12.99 -7.63
C SER A 14 12.49 13.44 -6.71
N SER A 15 12.99 14.67 -6.85
CA SER A 15 14.23 15.09 -6.17
C SER A 15 14.05 15.53 -4.71
N GLU A 16 12.82 15.56 -4.18
CA GLU A 16 12.56 15.96 -2.80
C GLU A 16 11.82 14.84 -2.06
N MET A 17 12.43 14.34 -0.98
CA MET A 17 11.80 13.36 -0.10
C MET A 17 10.52 13.92 0.50
N SER A 18 9.39 13.24 0.29
CA SER A 18 8.11 13.63 0.88
C SER A 18 7.92 12.93 2.21
N VAL A 19 8.06 13.68 3.31
CA VAL A 19 7.79 13.17 4.67
C VAL A 19 6.36 12.63 4.79
N GLY A 20 5.39 13.26 4.11
CA GLY A 20 4.01 12.79 4.09
C GLY A 20 3.87 11.41 3.44
N SER A 21 4.53 11.19 2.30
CA SER A 21 4.56 9.90 1.62
C SER A 21 5.25 8.83 2.46
N LEU A 22 6.38 9.17 3.10
CA LEU A 22 7.13 8.27 3.97
C LEU A 22 6.26 7.78 5.14
N VAL A 23 5.56 8.69 5.82
CA VAL A 23 4.65 8.35 6.93
C VAL A 23 3.48 7.50 6.42
N PHE A 24 2.89 7.87 5.29
CA PHE A 24 1.79 7.12 4.70
C PHE A 24 2.19 5.68 4.39
N TYR A 25 3.28 5.47 3.65
CA TYR A 25 3.79 4.14 3.35
C TYR A 25 4.24 3.38 4.60
N GLY A 26 4.83 4.09 5.58
CA GLY A 26 5.27 3.52 6.85
C GLY A 26 4.14 2.99 7.74
N ILE A 27 2.93 3.54 7.61
CA ILE A 27 1.73 3.02 8.29
C ILE A 27 1.05 1.96 7.43
N LEU A 28 0.94 2.18 6.13
CA LEU A 28 0.22 1.29 5.22
C LEU A 28 0.87 -0.09 5.13
N PHE A 29 2.21 -0.15 5.17
CA PHE A 29 2.97 -1.39 5.15
C PHE A 29 2.64 -2.34 6.32
N PRO A 30 2.83 -1.96 7.60
CA PRO A 30 2.54 -2.85 8.72
C PRO A 30 1.05 -3.19 8.81
N VAL A 31 0.15 -2.26 8.47
CA VAL A 31 -1.31 -2.54 8.44
C VAL A 31 -1.63 -3.60 7.38
N GLY A 32 -1.14 -3.42 6.15
CA GLY A 32 -1.31 -4.39 5.08
C GLY A 32 -0.70 -5.75 5.42
N LEU A 33 0.47 -5.77 6.07
CA LEU A 33 1.16 -6.99 6.48
C LEU A 33 0.36 -7.78 7.53
N VAL A 34 -0.16 -7.10 8.56
CA VAL A 34 -1.00 -7.70 9.61
C VAL A 34 -2.23 -8.37 9.02
N ILE A 35 -2.88 -7.71 8.05
CA ILE A 35 -4.07 -8.24 7.37
C ILE A 35 -3.70 -9.41 6.44
N ALA A 36 -2.65 -9.27 5.62
CA ALA A 36 -2.22 -10.30 4.67
C ALA A 36 -1.80 -11.60 5.36
N CYS A 37 -1.00 -11.48 6.43
CA CYS A 37 -0.57 -12.61 7.27
C CYS A 37 -1.69 -13.14 8.18
N ASN A 38 -2.85 -12.49 8.22
CA ASN A 38 -3.97 -12.79 9.10
C ASN A 38 -3.57 -12.86 10.60
N ILE A 39 -2.69 -11.96 11.03
CA ILE A 39 -2.29 -11.86 12.44
C ILE A 39 -3.53 -11.50 13.26
N ALA A 40 -3.77 -12.21 14.36
CA ALA A 40 -4.95 -12.03 15.22
C ALA A 40 -6.31 -12.07 14.48
N GLN A 41 -6.39 -12.85 13.39
CA GLN A 41 -7.60 -12.98 12.56
C GLN A 41 -8.08 -11.64 11.97
N MET A 42 -7.15 -10.71 11.72
CA MET A 42 -7.49 -9.36 11.25
C MET A 42 -8.17 -9.36 9.88
N ALA A 43 -7.87 -10.31 8.98
CA ALA A 43 -8.56 -10.38 7.70
C ALA A 43 -10.04 -10.74 7.87
N ASP A 44 -10.37 -11.61 8.83
CA ASP A 44 -11.74 -11.99 9.14
C ASP A 44 -12.51 -10.82 9.78
N ARG A 45 -11.85 -10.06 10.65
CA ARG A 45 -12.42 -8.84 11.25
C ARG A 45 -12.70 -7.75 10.22
N VAL A 46 -11.76 -7.52 9.30
CA VAL A 46 -11.92 -6.56 8.21
C VAL A 46 -13.03 -7.01 7.26
N PHE A 47 -13.14 -8.31 6.98
CA PHE A 47 -14.24 -8.86 6.20
C PHE A 47 -15.59 -8.59 6.85
N LEU A 48 -15.76 -8.93 8.14
CA LEU A 48 -17.00 -8.68 8.88
C LEU A 48 -17.36 -7.19 8.89
N PHE A 49 -16.38 -6.31 9.15
CA PHE A 49 -16.59 -4.87 9.10
C PHE A 49 -17.04 -4.38 7.72
N LEU A 50 -16.43 -4.89 6.65
CA LEU A 50 -16.82 -4.53 5.28
C LEU A 50 -18.24 -5.02 4.95
N VAL A 51 -18.63 -6.20 5.41
CA VAL A 51 -20.00 -6.72 5.24
C VAL A 51 -21.01 -5.84 5.95
N ASP A 52 -20.68 -5.34 7.15
CA ASP A 52 -21.60 -4.50 7.94
C ASP A 52 -21.72 -3.07 7.38
N VAL A 53 -20.66 -2.52 6.80
CA VAL A 53 -20.59 -1.11 6.39
C VAL A 53 -20.88 -0.88 4.92
N VAL A 54 -20.50 -1.80 4.03
CA VAL A 54 -20.59 -1.60 2.58
C VAL A 54 -21.93 -2.14 2.05
N PRO A 55 -22.85 -1.28 1.58
CA PRO A 55 -24.06 -1.76 0.92
C PRO A 55 -23.69 -2.37 -0.44
N GLY A 56 -23.86 -3.68 -0.59
CA GLY A 56 -23.58 -4.39 -1.84
C GLY A 56 -23.33 -5.89 -1.64
N PRO A 57 -23.02 -6.65 -2.71
CA PRO A 57 -22.78 -8.09 -2.64
C PRO A 57 -21.38 -8.39 -2.07
N VAL A 58 -21.12 -7.96 -0.82
CA VAL A 58 -19.90 -8.30 -0.08
C VAL A 58 -19.81 -9.80 0.19
N GLU A 59 -20.93 -10.52 0.07
CA GLU A 59 -21.04 -11.99 0.12
C GLU A 59 -20.15 -12.71 -0.91
N ARG A 60 -19.75 -12.03 -2.00
CA ARG A 60 -18.82 -12.60 -3.00
C ARG A 60 -17.35 -12.46 -2.60
N ALA A 61 -17.04 -11.56 -1.67
CA ALA A 61 -15.69 -11.41 -1.14
C ALA A 61 -15.41 -12.52 -0.14
N SER A 62 -14.19 -13.05 -0.17
CA SER A 62 -13.71 -14.01 0.83
C SER A 62 -12.62 -13.37 1.69
N PRO A 63 -12.41 -13.86 2.92
CA PRO A 63 -11.24 -13.46 3.71
C PRO A 63 -9.93 -13.69 2.95
N ARG A 64 -9.84 -14.70 2.06
CA ARG A 64 -8.68 -14.94 1.20
C ARG A 64 -8.43 -13.82 0.20
N SER A 65 -9.48 -13.29 -0.44
CA SER A 65 -9.33 -12.16 -1.37
C SER A 65 -8.90 -10.88 -0.65
N ILE A 66 -9.37 -10.67 0.59
CA ILE A 66 -8.93 -9.54 1.42
C ILE A 66 -7.45 -9.65 1.77
N ARG A 67 -6.99 -10.85 2.14
CA ARG A 67 -5.56 -11.10 2.42
C ARG A 67 -4.69 -10.85 1.20
N PHE A 68 -5.14 -11.30 0.03
CA PHE A 68 -4.42 -11.07 -1.22
C PHE A 68 -4.33 -9.56 -1.53
N ALA A 69 -5.44 -8.84 -1.49
CA ALA A 69 -5.48 -7.40 -1.72
C ALA A 69 -4.60 -6.63 -0.72
N ALA A 70 -4.70 -6.95 0.57
CA ALA A 70 -3.86 -6.36 1.60
C ALA A 70 -2.37 -6.67 1.39
N GLY A 71 -2.03 -7.87 0.92
CA GLY A 71 -0.65 -8.25 0.58
C GLY A 71 -0.09 -7.43 -0.59
N VAL A 72 -0.89 -7.18 -1.63
CA VAL A 72 -0.51 -6.29 -2.74
C VAL A 72 -0.28 -4.87 -2.25
N ILE A 73 -1.18 -4.35 -1.42
CA ILE A 73 -1.04 -3.00 -0.82
C ILE A 73 0.24 -2.93 0.02
N ALA A 74 0.49 -3.93 0.87
CA ALA A 74 1.70 -4.00 1.68
C ALA A 74 2.96 -4.00 0.79
N PHE A 75 2.98 -4.81 -0.27
CA PHE A 75 4.11 -4.86 -1.18
C PHE A 75 4.38 -3.52 -1.87
N LEU A 76 3.35 -2.85 -2.39
CA LEU A 76 3.50 -1.54 -3.02
C LEU A 76 3.94 -0.47 -2.02
N SER A 77 3.41 -0.49 -0.80
CA SER A 77 3.83 0.45 0.24
C SER A 77 5.28 0.24 0.67
N LEU A 78 5.78 -1.00 0.70
CA LEU A 78 7.19 -1.27 0.96
C LEU A 78 8.09 -0.67 -0.11
N ILE A 79 7.72 -0.82 -1.39
CA ILE A 79 8.45 -0.19 -2.51
C ILE A 79 8.45 1.32 -2.33
N GLY A 80 7.29 1.94 -2.09
CA GLY A 80 7.17 3.38 -1.86
C GLY A 80 8.05 3.87 -0.71
N LEU A 81 8.10 3.12 0.40
CA LEU A 81 8.94 3.45 1.55
C LEU A 81 10.43 3.37 1.23
N VAL A 82 10.88 2.33 0.52
CA VAL A 82 12.28 2.17 0.10
C VAL A 82 12.69 3.29 -0.85
N VAL A 83 11.83 3.66 -1.80
CA VAL A 83 12.06 4.75 -2.76
C VAL A 83 12.21 6.09 -2.04
N GLU A 84 11.28 6.43 -1.15
CA GLU A 84 11.33 7.68 -0.37
C GLU A 84 12.55 7.74 0.56
N MET A 85 12.89 6.64 1.26
CA MET A 85 14.10 6.60 2.10
C MET A 85 15.37 6.77 1.29
N SER A 86 15.42 6.20 0.09
CA SER A 86 16.58 6.30 -0.80
C SER A 86 16.77 7.74 -1.29
N MET A 87 15.69 8.49 -1.52
CA MET A 87 15.74 9.92 -1.88
C MET A 87 16.16 10.80 -0.72
N GLY A 88 15.79 10.45 0.51
CA GLY A 88 16.21 11.20 1.71
C GLY A 88 17.66 11.00 2.14
N LEU A 89 18.31 9.94 1.65
CA LEU A 89 19.71 9.61 1.97
C LEU A 89 20.72 10.18 0.96
N THR A 90 20.26 10.63 -0.21
CA THR A 90 21.04 11.31 -1.25
C THR A 90 20.99 12.82 -1.10
#